data_AF-A0A355VUI7-F1
#
_entry.id   AF-A0A355VUI7-F1
#
_cell.length_a   1.000
_cell.length_b   1.000
_cell.length_c   1.000
_cell.angle_alpha   90.00
_cell.angle_beta   90.00
_cell.angle_gamma   90.00
#
_symmetry.space_group_name_H-M   'P 1'
#
loop_
_entity.id
_entity.type
_entity.pdbx_description
1 polymer ?
#
loop_
_entity_poly.entity_id
_entity_poly.type
_entity_poly.pdbx_seq_one_letter_code
_entity_poly.pdbx_strand_id
1 'polypeptide(L)'
;MIPRILSTPVVDFDFRDLILMRNNSGEKVYIVYEKEPIDQSKGQYTGRTSGTGDIDNPQDLERILRDRDRNHHMNKEGYQPAEIQSTTLDPLVSRGQEQLGIERNGGAQSTGGTSGNKINGISSKNPRAQTYLEAAKKPLKESLLEKNQKNYVSDGLQAVFMKLTF
;
A
#
# COMPACT_ATOMS: atom_id res chain seq x y z
N MET A 1 65.57 -5.07 -6.94
CA MET A 1 64.63 -4.50 -5.95
C MET A 1 63.35 -4.18 -6.73
N ILE A 2 62.31 -5.00 -6.60
CA ILE A 2 61.02 -4.82 -7.30
C ILE A 2 60.02 -4.29 -6.25
N PRO A 3 59.26 -3.21 -6.50
CA PRO A 3 58.37 -2.66 -5.50
C PRO A 3 57.15 -3.59 -5.32
N ARG A 4 56.82 -3.85 -4.05
CA ARG A 4 55.66 -4.63 -3.63
C ARG A 4 54.42 -3.76 -3.78
N ILE A 5 53.58 -4.05 -4.77
CA ILE A 5 52.26 -3.42 -4.92
C ILE A 5 51.40 -3.90 -3.74
N LEU A 6 51.00 -2.98 -2.87
CA LEU A 6 50.03 -3.23 -1.82
C LEU A 6 48.66 -3.40 -2.48
N SER A 7 48.16 -4.63 -2.51
CA SER A 7 46.77 -4.94 -2.85
C SER A 7 45.86 -4.26 -1.84
N THR A 8 45.13 -3.23 -2.25
CA THR A 8 43.98 -2.73 -1.52
C THR A 8 42.93 -3.83 -1.46
N PRO A 9 42.27 -4.09 -0.31
CA PRO A 9 41.13 -5.00 -0.29
C PRO A 9 40.01 -4.36 -1.11
N VAL A 10 39.65 -5.01 -2.22
CA VAL A 10 38.36 -4.76 -2.87
C VAL A 10 37.32 -5.28 -1.90
N VAL A 11 36.48 -4.39 -1.39
CA VAL A 11 35.34 -4.78 -0.56
C VAL A 11 34.36 -5.45 -1.51
N ASP A 12 34.40 -6.78 -1.60
CA ASP A 12 33.41 -7.56 -2.35
C ASP A 12 32.07 -7.36 -1.65
N PHE A 13 31.25 -6.46 -2.19
CA PHE A 13 29.87 -6.29 -1.80
C PHE A 13 29.09 -7.48 -2.38
N ASP A 14 28.85 -8.50 -1.57
CA ASP A 14 28.04 -9.66 -1.98
C ASP A 14 26.60 -9.20 -2.26
N PHE A 15 25.96 -9.73 -3.31
CA PHE A 15 24.52 -9.56 -3.53
C PHE A 15 23.70 -9.99 -2.31
N ARG A 16 24.22 -10.90 -1.49
CA ARG A 16 23.64 -11.28 -0.19
C ARG A 16 23.64 -10.13 0.81
N ASP A 17 24.67 -9.28 0.83
CA ASP A 17 24.70 -8.09 1.68
C ASP A 17 23.73 -7.01 1.20
N LEU A 18 23.50 -6.92 -0.12
CA LEU A 18 22.45 -6.06 -0.69
C LEU A 18 21.03 -6.54 -0.34
N ILE A 19 20.83 -7.86 -0.25
CA ILE A 19 19.56 -8.49 0.17
C ILE A 19 19.40 -8.40 1.70
N LEU A 20 20.49 -8.52 2.47
CA LEU A 20 20.49 -8.41 3.94
C LEU A 20 20.31 -6.97 4.43
N MET A 21 20.82 -5.95 3.70
CA MET A 21 20.57 -4.53 4.00
C MET A 21 19.13 -4.08 3.69
N ARG A 22 18.36 -4.87 2.93
CA ARG A 22 16.95 -4.63 2.63
C ARG A 22 16.02 -5.54 3.42
N ASN A 23 16.46 -6.08 4.55
CA ASN A 23 15.55 -6.71 5.50
C ASN A 23 14.90 -5.64 6.37
N ASN A 24 13.90 -4.96 5.81
CA ASN A 24 13.04 -4.01 6.51
C ASN A 24 12.01 -4.67 7.44
N SER A 25 12.22 -5.94 7.82
CA SER A 25 11.31 -6.76 8.63
C SER A 25 11.08 -6.26 10.07
N GLY A 26 11.57 -5.05 10.39
CA GLY A 26 11.32 -4.32 11.63
C GLY A 26 10.61 -2.96 11.45
N GLU A 27 10.43 -2.47 10.23
CA GLU A 27 9.77 -1.18 9.98
C GLU A 27 8.24 -1.31 10.01
N LYS A 28 7.57 -0.22 10.38
CA LYS A 28 6.11 -0.16 10.39
C LYS A 28 5.60 0.27 9.02
N VAL A 29 4.87 -0.63 8.38
CA VAL A 29 4.17 -0.36 7.12
C VAL A 29 2.75 0.07 7.43
N TYR A 30 2.26 1.06 6.70
CA TYR A 30 0.89 1.54 6.75
C TYR A 30 0.18 1.19 5.44
N ILE A 31 -1.02 0.62 5.57
CA ILE A 31 -1.84 0.17 4.45
C ILE A 31 -3.13 0.97 4.47
N VAL A 32 -3.48 1.56 3.34
CA VAL A 32 -4.84 2.04 3.07
C VAL A 32 -5.54 0.96 2.27
N TYR A 33 -6.71 0.56 2.72
CA TYR A 33 -7.49 -0.51 2.13
C TYR A 33 -8.92 -0.06 1.91
N GLU A 34 -9.60 -0.76 1.02
CA GLU A 34 -11.02 -0.58 0.79
C GLU A 34 -11.78 -1.88 1.03
N LYS A 35 -13.08 -1.75 1.27
CA LYS A 35 -14.02 -2.88 1.33
C LYS A 35 -15.24 -2.54 0.49
N GLU A 36 -15.59 -3.44 -0.41
CA GLU A 36 -16.79 -3.33 -1.22
C GLU A 36 -18.02 -3.85 -0.46
N PRO A 37 -19.14 -3.12 -0.45
CA PRO A 37 -20.37 -3.64 0.13
C PRO A 37 -21.02 -4.69 -0.79
N ILE A 38 -21.57 -5.76 -0.21
CA ILE A 38 -22.39 -6.72 -0.95
C ILE A 38 -23.67 -6.04 -1.45
N ASP A 39 -24.26 -5.20 -0.60
CA ASP A 39 -25.39 -4.35 -0.94
C ASP A 39 -24.90 -3.02 -1.52
N GLN A 40 -25.02 -2.88 -2.84
CA GLN A 40 -24.53 -1.73 -3.61
C GLN A 40 -25.26 -0.42 -3.29
N SER A 41 -26.34 -0.45 -2.50
CA SER A 41 -26.93 0.79 -1.96
C SER A 41 -26.08 1.42 -0.84
N LYS A 42 -25.12 0.67 -0.28
CA LYS A 42 -24.09 1.17 0.62
C LYS A 42 -22.91 1.67 -0.19
N GLY A 43 -22.21 2.69 0.30
CA GLY A 43 -20.99 3.16 -0.34
C GLY A 43 -19.76 2.32 -0.03
N GLN A 44 -18.74 2.46 -0.86
CA GLN A 44 -17.41 1.89 -0.63
C GLN A 44 -16.85 2.34 0.73
N TYR A 45 -16.29 1.41 1.51
CA TYR A 45 -15.63 1.74 2.77
C TYR A 45 -14.13 1.89 2.56
N THR A 46 -13.54 2.96 3.09
CA THR A 46 -12.09 3.18 3.12
C THR A 46 -11.58 3.06 4.54
N GLY A 47 -10.48 2.34 4.75
CA GLY A 47 -9.83 2.24 6.06
C GLY A 47 -8.32 2.24 5.97
N ARG A 48 -7.67 2.32 7.13
CA ARG A 48 -6.23 2.14 7.26
C ARG A 48 -5.84 1.13 8.34
N THR A 49 -4.71 0.47 8.15
CA THR A 49 -4.08 -0.39 9.14
C THR A 49 -2.56 -0.22 9.11
N SER A 50 -1.87 -0.82 10.06
CA SER A 50 -0.42 -0.85 10.09
C SER A 50 0.09 -2.10 10.77
N GLY A 51 1.29 -2.53 10.41
CA GLY A 51 1.97 -3.62 11.09
C GLY A 51 3.46 -3.62 10.76
N THR A 52 4.20 -4.44 11.49
CA THR A 52 5.62 -4.67 11.20
C THR A 52 5.76 -5.61 10.02
N GLY A 53 6.60 -5.26 9.05
CA GLY A 53 6.88 -6.06 7.87
C GLY A 53 7.65 -5.28 6.82
N ASP A 54 7.97 -5.93 5.70
CA ASP A 54 8.58 -5.27 4.56
C ASP A 54 7.51 -4.76 3.59
N ILE A 55 7.58 -3.47 3.25
CA ILE A 55 6.66 -2.82 2.29
C ILE A 55 6.76 -3.43 0.89
N ASP A 56 7.91 -4.04 0.56
CA ASP A 56 8.13 -4.69 -0.73
C ASP A 56 7.79 -6.20 -0.72
N ASN A 57 7.30 -6.72 0.40
CA ASN A 57 6.92 -8.12 0.57
C ASN A 57 5.38 -8.28 0.61
N PRO A 58 4.75 -8.81 -0.45
CA PRO A 58 3.29 -8.98 -0.50
C PRO A 58 2.73 -9.84 0.63
N GLN A 59 3.47 -10.88 1.07
CA GLN A 59 3.00 -11.77 2.14
C GLN A 59 2.92 -11.04 3.49
N ASP A 60 3.82 -10.10 3.74
CA ASP A 60 3.74 -9.24 4.93
C ASP A 60 2.54 -8.29 4.86
N LEU A 61 2.31 -7.67 3.70
CA LEU A 61 1.17 -6.77 3.50
C LEU A 61 -0.17 -7.50 3.65
N GLU A 62 -0.29 -8.68 3.04
CA GLU A 62 -1.48 -9.54 3.14
C GLU A 62 -1.71 -10.02 4.56
N ARG A 63 -0.65 -10.43 5.28
CA ARG A 63 -0.76 -10.81 6.69
C ARG A 63 -1.28 -9.65 7.54
N ILE A 64 -0.70 -8.46 7.40
CA ILE A 64 -1.12 -7.25 8.14
C ILE A 64 -2.59 -6.93 7.84
N LEU A 65 -3.00 -6.99 6.57
CA LEU A 65 -4.38 -6.70 6.18
C LEU A 65 -5.36 -7.78 6.70
N ARG A 66 -5.02 -9.05 6.55
CA ARG A 66 -5.85 -10.17 7.05
C ARG A 66 -6.06 -10.09 8.55
N ASP A 67 -5.03 -9.73 9.31
CA ASP A 67 -5.14 -9.58 10.77
C ASP A 67 -6.07 -8.42 11.16
N ARG A 68 -6.04 -7.31 10.40
CA ARG A 68 -7.01 -6.22 10.54
C ARG A 68 -8.43 -6.66 10.18
N ASP A 69 -8.57 -7.42 9.10
CA ASP A 69 -9.86 -7.75 8.51
C ASP A 69 -10.64 -8.82 9.30
N ARG A 70 -9.93 -9.76 9.94
CA ARG A 70 -10.49 -10.93 10.64
C ARG A 70 -11.71 -10.63 11.53
N ASN A 71 -11.70 -9.52 12.25
CA ASN A 71 -12.78 -9.11 13.16
C ASN A 71 -13.29 -7.69 12.87
N HIS A 72 -13.16 -7.22 11.62
CA HIS A 72 -13.59 -5.88 11.26
C HIS A 72 -15.11 -5.74 11.30
N HIS A 73 -15.61 -4.68 11.93
CA HIS A 73 -17.06 -4.44 12.09
C HIS A 73 -17.82 -4.45 10.75
N MET A 74 -17.21 -3.91 9.69
CA MET A 74 -17.83 -3.89 8.35
C MET A 74 -18.14 -5.28 7.78
N ASN A 75 -17.46 -6.34 8.23
CA ASN A 75 -17.79 -7.71 7.80
C ASN A 75 -19.20 -8.09 8.24
N LYS A 76 -19.59 -7.70 9.46
CA LYS A 76 -20.96 -7.90 9.97
C LYS A 76 -21.97 -6.99 9.28
N GLU A 77 -21.52 -5.87 8.71
CA GLU A 77 -22.37 -4.94 7.94
C GLU A 77 -22.54 -5.39 6.47
N GLY A 78 -21.99 -6.53 6.07
CA GLY A 78 -22.15 -7.12 4.74
C GLY A 78 -21.16 -6.58 3.71
N TYR A 79 -19.92 -6.31 4.12
CA TYR A 79 -18.84 -5.93 3.21
C TYR A 79 -17.93 -7.12 2.91
N GLN A 80 -17.42 -7.16 1.67
CA GLN A 80 -16.42 -8.07 1.16
C GLN A 80 -15.09 -7.94 1.92
N PRO A 81 -14.18 -8.93 1.82
CA PRO A 81 -12.83 -8.85 2.38
C PRO A 81 -12.11 -7.55 2.01
N ALA A 82 -11.20 -7.10 2.87
CA ALA A 82 -10.43 -5.89 2.60
C ALA A 82 -9.42 -6.09 1.45
N GLU A 83 -9.28 -5.06 0.62
CA GLU A 83 -8.35 -5.03 -0.51
C GLU A 83 -7.36 -3.86 -0.38
N ILE A 84 -6.07 -4.13 -0.60
CA ILE A 84 -5.02 -3.11 -0.51
C ILE A 84 -5.19 -2.10 -1.65
N GLN A 85 -5.39 -0.83 -1.29
CA GLN A 85 -5.35 0.28 -2.24
C GLN A 85 -3.96 0.87 -2.36
N SER A 86 -3.29 1.08 -1.22
CA SER A 86 -1.93 1.62 -1.22
C SER A 86 -1.15 1.32 0.06
N THR A 87 0.17 1.47 -0.02
CA THR A 87 1.10 1.23 1.09
C THR A 87 2.11 2.34 1.22
N THR A 88 2.51 2.66 2.45
CA THR A 88 3.51 3.70 2.75
C THR A 88 4.24 3.39 4.05
N LEU A 89 5.45 3.95 4.21
CA LEU A 89 6.18 3.96 5.48
C LEU A 89 5.86 5.21 6.33
N ASP A 90 5.13 6.18 5.76
CA ASP A 90 4.80 7.44 6.43
C ASP A 90 3.34 7.43 6.97
N PRO A 91 3.14 7.49 8.31
CA PRO A 91 1.81 7.52 8.90
C PRO A 91 0.97 8.72 8.46
N LEU A 92 1.60 9.88 8.19
CA LEU A 92 0.89 11.09 7.78
C LEU A 92 0.27 10.91 6.40
N VAL A 93 1.01 10.28 5.49
CA VAL A 93 0.56 9.91 4.15
C VAL A 93 -0.64 8.96 4.24
N SER A 94 -0.55 7.90 5.06
CA SER A 94 -1.66 6.94 5.23
C SER A 94 -2.94 7.60 5.74
N ARG A 95 -2.81 8.62 6.59
CA ARG A 95 -3.94 9.35 7.14
C ARG A 95 -4.61 10.27 6.13
N GLY A 96 -3.82 10.98 5.33
CA GLY A 96 -4.38 11.80 4.26
C GLY A 96 -5.02 10.95 3.16
N GLN A 97 -4.40 9.82 2.80
CA GLN A 97 -4.91 8.90 1.80
C GLN A 97 -6.24 8.25 2.22
N GLU A 98 -6.40 7.85 3.48
CA GLU A 98 -7.71 7.40 3.99
C GLU A 98 -8.77 8.50 3.81
N GLN A 99 -8.46 9.76 4.16
CA GLN A 99 -9.42 10.84 3.97
C GLN A 99 -9.75 11.07 2.50
N LEU A 100 -8.75 11.11 1.61
CA LEU A 100 -8.97 11.27 0.17
C LEU A 100 -9.77 10.12 -0.43
N GLY A 101 -9.57 8.89 0.04
CA GLY A 101 -10.38 7.73 -0.35
C GLY A 101 -11.83 7.87 0.10
N ILE A 102 -12.07 8.35 1.34
CA ILE A 102 -13.42 8.67 1.81
C ILE A 102 -14.09 9.72 0.92
N GLU A 103 -13.40 10.81 0.58
CA GLU A 103 -13.95 11.86 -0.30
C GLU A 103 -14.23 11.32 -1.72
N ARG A 104 -13.29 10.55 -2.28
CA ARG A 104 -13.45 9.90 -3.60
C ARG A 104 -14.67 8.98 -3.64
N ASN A 105 -14.96 8.32 -2.52
CA ASN A 105 -16.08 7.40 -2.37
C ASN A 105 -17.39 8.10 -1.93
N GLY A 106 -17.45 9.43 -2.05
CA GLY A 106 -18.66 10.21 -1.82
C GLY A 106 -18.75 10.89 -0.46
N GLY A 107 -17.66 10.93 0.31
CA GLY A 107 -17.57 11.60 1.61
C GLY A 107 -18.22 10.81 2.75
N ALA A 108 -17.92 11.19 3.99
CA ALA A 108 -18.46 10.51 5.17
C ALA A 108 -19.94 10.81 5.41
N GLN A 109 -20.68 9.84 5.94
CA GLN A 109 -22.11 9.98 6.23
C GLN A 109 -22.41 11.09 7.24
N SER A 110 -21.53 11.31 8.23
CA SER A 110 -21.67 12.40 9.20
C SER A 110 -21.69 13.81 8.59
N THR A 111 -21.23 13.95 7.35
CA THR A 111 -21.21 15.20 6.59
C THR A 111 -22.16 15.17 5.40
N GLY A 112 -23.10 14.21 5.36
CA GLY A 112 -24.07 14.03 4.28
C GLY A 112 -23.54 13.27 3.06
N GLY A 113 -22.38 12.61 3.19
CA GLY A 113 -21.77 11.84 2.12
C GLY A 113 -22.32 10.41 1.98
N THR A 114 -21.93 9.74 0.90
CA THR A 114 -22.45 8.42 0.51
C THR A 114 -21.48 7.27 0.73
N SER A 115 -20.24 7.53 1.16
CA SER A 115 -19.28 6.45 1.43
C SER A 115 -19.78 5.52 2.54
N GLY A 116 -19.18 4.33 2.63
CA GLY A 116 -19.42 3.39 3.73
C GLY A 116 -18.92 3.91 5.08
N ASN A 117 -18.17 5.03 5.10
CA ASN A 117 -17.61 5.59 6.31
C ASN A 117 -18.62 6.48 7.05
N LYS A 118 -18.93 6.12 8.30
CA LYS A 118 -19.80 6.91 9.18
C LYS A 118 -19.22 8.30 9.49
N ILE A 119 -17.89 8.39 9.58
CA ILE A 119 -17.15 9.61 9.93
C ILE A 119 -15.92 9.79 9.04
N ASN A 120 -15.40 11.01 9.00
CA ASN A 120 -14.14 11.35 8.34
C ASN A 120 -12.94 10.71 9.06
N GLY A 121 -11.91 10.32 8.30
CA GLY A 121 -10.61 9.88 8.83
C GLY A 121 -9.81 11.02 9.47
N ILE A 122 -10.08 12.25 9.04
CA ILE A 122 -9.56 13.51 9.58
C ILE A 122 -10.74 14.38 10.01
N SER A 123 -10.79 14.70 11.31
CA SER A 123 -11.77 15.66 11.83
C SER A 123 -11.59 17.02 11.18
N SER A 124 -12.70 17.70 10.86
CA SER A 124 -12.71 19.08 10.35
C SER A 124 -12.10 20.09 11.34
N LYS A 125 -12.01 19.73 12.62
CA LYS A 125 -11.38 20.54 13.68
C LYS A 125 -9.91 20.22 13.89
N ASN A 126 -9.32 19.30 13.11
CA ASN A 126 -7.92 18.92 13.28
C ASN A 126 -7.00 20.03 12.72
N PRO A 127 -6.16 20.68 13.55
CA PRO A 127 -5.28 21.75 13.08
C PRO A 127 -4.21 21.26 12.09
N ARG A 128 -3.98 19.94 12.02
CA ARG A 128 -3.03 19.30 11.09
C ARG A 128 -3.71 18.69 9.87
N ALA A 129 -5.00 18.97 9.63
CA ALA A 129 -5.74 18.41 8.50
C ALA A 129 -5.00 18.62 7.18
N GLN A 130 -4.57 19.85 6.91
CA GLN A 130 -3.82 20.19 5.70
C GLN A 130 -2.50 19.41 5.61
N THR A 131 -1.78 19.24 6.71
CA THR A 131 -0.51 18.48 6.72
C THR A 131 -0.71 17.05 6.22
N TYR A 132 -1.78 16.37 6.64
CA TYR A 132 -2.05 15.01 6.16
C TYR A 132 -2.44 15.00 4.68
N LEU A 133 -3.30 15.92 4.25
CA LEU A 133 -3.74 16.02 2.86
C LEU A 133 -2.58 16.34 1.91
N GLU A 134 -1.68 17.25 2.30
CA GLU A 134 -0.47 17.54 1.52
C GLU A 134 0.51 16.36 1.52
N ALA A 135 0.68 15.66 2.65
CA ALA A 135 1.50 14.45 2.70
C ALA A 135 0.97 13.39 1.73
N ALA A 136 -0.35 13.23 1.63
CA ALA A 136 -0.98 12.28 0.73
C ALA A 136 -0.79 12.59 -0.77
N LYS A 137 -0.44 13.84 -1.15
CA LYS A 137 -0.11 14.17 -2.56
C LYS A 137 1.23 13.61 -3.01
N LYS A 138 2.07 13.11 -2.10
CA LYS A 138 3.32 12.43 -2.47
C LYS A 138 3.00 11.14 -3.24
N PRO A 139 3.65 10.89 -4.39
CA PRO A 139 3.42 9.67 -5.15
C PRO A 139 3.78 8.45 -4.30
N LEU A 140 2.85 7.50 -4.21
CA LEU A 140 3.06 6.22 -3.54
C LEU A 140 3.79 5.25 -4.47
N LYS A 141 4.41 4.22 -3.88
CA LYS A 141 4.56 2.97 -4.63
C LYS A 141 3.14 2.44 -4.87
N GLU A 142 2.67 2.43 -6.12
CA GLU A 142 1.47 1.68 -6.51
C GLU A 142 1.53 0.26 -5.93
N SER A 143 0.37 -0.30 -5.57
CA SER A 143 0.28 -1.64 -5.00
C SER A 143 1.08 -2.62 -5.86
N LEU A 144 1.93 -3.43 -5.24
CA LEU A 144 2.74 -4.41 -5.97
C LEU A 144 1.86 -5.41 -6.73
N LEU A 145 0.61 -5.62 -6.29
CA LEU A 145 -0.38 -6.41 -7.00
C LEU A 145 -0.69 -5.85 -8.40
N GLU A 146 -0.91 -4.54 -8.55
CA GLU A 146 -1.15 -3.94 -9.87
C GLU A 146 0.10 -3.94 -10.76
N LYS A 147 1.30 -3.76 -10.19
CA LYS A 147 2.55 -3.84 -10.94
C LYS A 147 2.79 -5.24 -11.50
N ASN A 148 2.53 -6.28 -10.70
CA ASN A 148 2.66 -7.66 -11.14
C ASN A 148 1.64 -8.03 -12.22
N GLN A 149 0.42 -7.50 -12.15
CA GLN A 149 -0.60 -7.71 -13.18
C GLN A 149 -0.24 -7.00 -14.50
N LYS A 150 0.22 -5.74 -14.46
CA LYS A 150 0.66 -5.00 -15.65
C LYS A 150 1.90 -5.62 -16.30
N ASN A 151 2.87 -6.10 -15.52
CA ASN A 151 4.05 -6.80 -16.03
C ASN A 151 3.69 -8.16 -16.67
N TYR A 152 2.75 -8.91 -16.08
CA TYR A 152 2.25 -10.15 -16.70
C TYR A 152 1.55 -9.91 -18.05
N VAL A 153 0.79 -8.82 -18.17
CA VAL A 153 0.10 -8.46 -19.41
C VAL A 153 1.11 -7.98 -20.48
N SER A 154 2.14 -7.21 -20.11
CA SER A 154 3.18 -6.79 -21.06
C SER A 154 4.04 -7.95 -21.57
N ASP A 155 4.43 -8.85 -20.67
CA ASP A 155 5.28 -9.99 -21.00
C ASP A 155 4.49 -11.04 -21.82
N GLY A 156 3.21 -11.21 -21.51
CA GLY A 156 2.29 -12.04 -22.30
C GLY A 156 2.07 -11.51 -23.73
N LEU A 157 1.92 -10.19 -23.89
CA LEU A 157 1.78 -9.56 -25.21
C LEU A 157 3.07 -9.67 -26.05
N GLN A 158 4.25 -9.49 -25.44
CA GLN A 158 5.53 -9.70 -26.14
C GLN A 158 5.72 -11.17 -26.56
N ALA A 159 5.36 -12.12 -25.70
CA ALA A 159 5.47 -13.55 -26.01
C ALA A 159 4.53 -13.99 -27.14
N VAL A 160 3.34 -13.40 -27.24
CA VAL A 160 2.41 -13.64 -28.36
C VAL A 160 2.91 -12.99 -29.66
N PHE A 161 3.42 -11.77 -29.60
CA PHE A 161 3.99 -11.09 -30.78
C PHE A 161 5.22 -11.81 -31.35
N MET A 162 6.10 -12.36 -30.49
CA MET A 162 7.25 -13.17 -30.94
C MET A 162 6.87 -14.53 -31.55
N LYS A 163 5.70 -15.09 -31.22
CA LYS A 163 5.24 -16.36 -31.81
C LYS A 163 4.54 -16.19 -33.16
N LEU A 164 4.13 -14.97 -33.51
CA LEU A 164 3.44 -14.64 -34.77
C LEU A 164 4.38 -14.11 -35.87
N THR A 165 5.70 -14.16 -35.66
CA THR A 165 6.71 -13.62 -36.60
C THR A 165 7.54 -14.69 -37.33
N PHE A 166 7.07 -15.94 -37.41
CA PHE A 166 7.69 -16.98 -38.26
C PHE A 166 6.81 -17.33 -39.46
#